data_AF-X1P2P9-F1
#
_entry.id   AF-X1P2P9-F1
#
_cell.length_a   1.000
_cell.length_b   1.000
_cell.length_c   1.000
_cell.angle_alpha   90.00
_cell.angle_beta   90.00
_cell.angle_gamma   90.00
#
_symmetry.space_group_name_H-M   'P 1'
#
loop_
_entity.id
_entity.type
_entity.pdbx_description
1 polymer ?
#
loop_
_entity_poly.entity_id
_entity_poly.type
_entity_poly.pdbx_seq_one_letter_code
_entity_poly.pdbx_strand_id
1 'polypeptide(L)'
;QEIGPDFWQGQPSRYNYPYHIGARWDEPVHFRYEINNRRFSTYSTTVEASVWKSNAKVIDLFNQNISVSNFDKITMDWTLSAQELERAGLEIGQYTVKIRRGEVELGWGIVLGFYSPQEPGYPKPLPPPPR
;
A
#
# COMPACT_ATOMS: atom_id res chain seq x y z
N GLN A 1 3.39 26.96 9.57
CA GLN A 1 4.29 26.51 8.48
C GLN A 1 4.09 25.01 8.28
N GLU A 2 3.79 24.60 7.06
CA GLU A 2 3.13 23.32 6.74
C GLU A 2 4.13 22.26 6.23
N ILE A 3 3.92 20.99 6.61
CA ILE A 3 4.59 19.86 5.94
C ILE A 3 3.76 19.58 4.70
N GLY A 4 4.38 19.62 3.52
CA GLY A 4 3.66 19.47 2.24
C GLY A 4 2.91 18.14 2.16
N PRO A 5 1.93 18.02 1.24
CA PRO A 5 1.04 16.86 1.20
C PRO A 5 1.83 15.57 0.99
N ASP A 6 1.44 14.59 1.80
CA ASP A 6 1.81 13.19 1.68
C ASP A 6 1.39 12.67 0.29
N PHE A 7 2.35 12.40 -0.59
CA PHE A 7 2.04 11.90 -1.93
C PHE A 7 2.04 10.38 -1.95
N TRP A 8 0.87 9.81 -2.25
CA TRP A 8 0.68 8.41 -2.63
C TRP A 8 0.61 8.32 -4.15
N GLN A 9 1.26 7.33 -4.75
CA GLN A 9 1.15 7.08 -6.18
C GLN A 9 -0.32 6.79 -6.53
N GLY A 10 -1.02 7.78 -7.11
CA GLY A 10 -2.41 7.67 -7.56
C GLY A 10 -3.45 8.55 -6.85
N GLN A 11 -3.10 9.29 -5.78
CA GLN A 11 -4.08 10.17 -5.11
C GLN A 11 -3.99 11.63 -5.60
N PRO A 12 -5.03 12.20 -6.22
CA PRO A 12 -5.24 13.64 -6.16
C PRO A 12 -5.60 13.97 -4.70
N SER A 13 -4.80 14.85 -4.09
CA SER A 13 -4.79 15.22 -2.66
C SER A 13 -6.07 15.87 -2.09
N ARG A 14 -7.25 15.63 -2.69
CA ARG A 14 -8.50 16.34 -2.40
C ARG A 14 -9.68 15.49 -1.96
N TYR A 15 -9.59 14.17 -1.96
CA TYR A 15 -10.72 13.31 -1.63
C TYR A 15 -10.45 12.38 -0.45
N ASN A 16 -11.34 12.46 0.54
CA ASN A 16 -11.30 11.75 1.82
C ASN A 16 -11.81 10.30 1.70
N TYR A 17 -11.62 9.66 0.55
CA TYR A 17 -12.03 8.27 0.30
C TYR A 17 -10.84 7.33 0.50
N PRO A 18 -11.05 6.13 1.07
CA PRO A 18 -10.03 5.10 1.10
C PRO A 18 -9.59 4.79 -0.34
N TYR A 19 -8.28 4.75 -0.57
CA TYR A 19 -7.74 4.38 -1.87
C TYR A 19 -7.84 2.87 -2.03
N HIS A 20 -8.43 2.39 -3.13
CA HIS A 20 -8.57 0.96 -3.39
C HIS A 20 -7.55 0.51 -4.43
N ILE A 21 -6.78 -0.52 -4.08
CA ILE A 21 -5.88 -1.21 -5.01
C ILE A 21 -6.40 -2.64 -5.16
N GLY A 22 -6.77 -3.01 -6.38
CA GLY A 22 -7.00 -4.41 -6.75
C GLY A 22 -5.71 -5.01 -7.26
N ALA A 23 -5.30 -6.16 -6.74
CA ALA A 23 -4.13 -6.89 -7.21
C ALA A 23 -4.42 -8.38 -7.27
N ARG A 24 -3.78 -9.09 -8.21
CA ARG A 24 -3.85 -10.55 -8.18
C ARG A 24 -3.06 -11.07 -6.98
N TRP A 25 -3.46 -12.22 -6.44
CA TRP A 25 -2.73 -12.82 -5.32
C TRP A 25 -1.24 -13.06 -5.63
N ASP A 26 -0.92 -13.38 -6.89
CA ASP A 26 0.44 -13.65 -7.37
C ASP A 26 1.22 -12.38 -7.77
N GLU A 27 0.63 -11.19 -7.65
CA GLU A 27 1.22 -9.94 -8.10
C GLU A 27 1.67 -9.07 -6.90
N PRO A 28 2.93 -8.58 -6.89
CA PRO A 28 3.40 -7.69 -5.84
C PRO A 28 2.71 -6.32 -5.94
N VAL A 29 2.32 -5.77 -4.79
CA VAL A 29 1.81 -4.41 -4.69
C VAL A 29 2.93 -3.49 -4.26
N HIS A 30 3.22 -2.48 -5.09
CA HIS A 30 4.24 -1.47 -4.80
C HIS A 30 3.61 -0.25 -4.14
N PHE A 31 4.28 0.26 -3.11
CA PHE A 31 3.89 1.46 -2.39
C PHE A 31 5.05 2.44 -2.38
N ARG A 32 4.70 3.72 -2.49
CA ARG A 32 5.60 4.85 -2.38
C ARG A 32 4.98 5.91 -1.50
N TYR A 33 5.72 6.33 -0.48
CA TYR A 33 5.39 7.42 0.43
C TYR A 33 6.43 8.53 0.35
N GLU A 34 6.03 9.75 0.01
CA GLU A 34 6.92 10.91 0.02
C GLU A 34 6.56 11.88 1.15
N ILE A 35 7.57 12.32 1.89
CA ILE A 35 7.46 13.43 2.87
C ILE A 35 8.30 14.59 2.36
N ASN A 36 7.66 15.76 2.23
CA ASN A 36 8.30 16.99 1.79
C ASN A 36 8.32 18.02 2.93
N ASN A 37 9.52 18.26 3.47
CA ASN A 37 9.70 19.22 4.55
C ASN A 37 9.88 20.65 4.00
N ARG A 38 8.80 21.44 4.00
CA ARG A 38 8.83 22.85 3.61
C ARG A 38 9.10 23.82 4.77
N ARG A 39 9.58 23.30 5.90
CA ARG A 39 9.92 24.10 7.08
C ARG A 39 11.36 24.60 7.00
N PHE A 40 11.64 25.69 7.73
CA PHE A 40 13.01 26.20 7.91
C PHE A 40 13.86 25.35 8.87
N SER A 41 13.27 24.37 9.54
CA SER A 41 13.94 23.46 10.47
C SER A 41 13.90 22.03 9.97
N THR A 42 14.85 21.21 10.42
CA THR A 42 14.79 19.75 10.27
C THR A 42 13.50 19.21 10.89
N TYR A 43 12.87 18.26 10.19
CA TYR A 43 11.70 17.55 10.66
C TYR A 43 12.08 16.10 10.95
N SER A 44 11.88 15.66 12.19
CA SER A 44 12.14 14.28 12.61
C SER A 44 10.87 13.65 13.14
N THR A 45 10.61 12.41 12.74
CA THR A 45 9.43 11.65 13.15
C THR A 45 9.66 10.16 12.94
N THR A 46 8.86 9.34 13.61
CA THR A 46 8.73 7.93 13.27
C THR A 46 7.67 7.77 12.19
N VAL A 47 7.91 6.92 11.20
CA VAL A 47 6.94 6.50 10.20
C VAL A 47 6.77 4.98 10.31
N GLU A 48 5.52 4.56 10.38
CA GLU A 48 5.15 3.16 10.51
C GLU A 48 4.12 2.82 9.44
N ALA A 49 4.26 1.65 8.81
CA ALA A 49 3.22 1.10 7.94
C ALA A 49 2.88 -0.33 8.38
N SER A 50 1.61 -0.66 8.34
CA SER A 50 1.11 -1.98 8.77
C SER A 50 -0.11 -2.41 7.96
N VAL A 51 -0.27 -3.72 7.79
CA VAL A 51 -1.44 -4.34 7.16
C VAL A 51 -2.42 -4.76 8.25
N TRP A 52 -3.71 -4.52 7.99
CA TRP A 52 -4.82 -4.80 8.89
C TRP A 52 -5.88 -5.64 8.19
N LYS A 53 -6.51 -6.54 8.93
CA LYS A 53 -7.70 -7.32 8.53
C LYS A 53 -8.73 -7.22 9.64
N SER A 54 -9.96 -6.80 9.32
CA SER A 54 -11.05 -6.73 10.31
C SER A 54 -10.67 -6.00 11.62
N ASN A 55 -9.99 -4.86 11.51
CA ASN A 55 -9.46 -4.07 12.65
C ASN A 55 -8.39 -4.75 13.52
N ALA A 56 -7.85 -5.89 13.10
CA ALA A 56 -6.66 -6.48 13.70
C ALA A 56 -5.44 -6.21 12.82
N LYS A 57 -4.34 -5.75 13.44
CA LYS A 57 -3.04 -5.64 12.76
C LYS A 57 -2.52 -7.05 12.50
N VAL A 58 -2.16 -7.33 11.25
CA VAL A 58 -1.68 -8.66 10.81
C VAL A 58 -0.22 -8.67 10.38
N ILE A 59 0.28 -7.56 9.80
CA ILE A 59 1.69 -7.44 9.38
C ILE A 59 2.19 -6.04 9.73
N ASP A 60 3.40 -5.95 10.27
CA ASP A 60 4.17 -4.72 10.30
C ASP A 60 5.04 -4.65 9.03
N LEU A 61 4.77 -3.68 8.15
CA LEU A 61 5.51 -3.51 6.90
C LEU A 61 6.87 -2.86 7.15
N PHE A 62 6.86 -1.77 7.93
CA PHE A 62 8.09 -1.15 8.42
C PHE A 62 7.80 -0.23 9.61
N ASN A 63 8.86 0.06 10.36
CA ASN A 63 8.92 1.12 11.37
C ASN A 63 10.29 1.79 11.26
N GLN A 64 10.31 3.08 10.91
CA GLN A 64 11.55 3.83 10.69
C GLN A 64 11.50 5.22 11.31
N ASN A 65 12.56 5.57 12.03
CA ASN A 65 12.81 6.95 12.42
C ASN A 65 13.47 7.68 11.26
N ILE A 66 12.84 8.76 10.82
CA ILE A 66 13.33 9.58 9.71
C ILE A 66 13.68 10.99 10.19
N SER A 67 14.58 11.62 9.45
CA SER A 67 14.92 13.03 9.61
C SER A 67 15.04 13.64 8.23
N VAL A 68 14.28 14.70 7.97
CA VAL A 68 14.23 15.41 6.70
C VAL A 68 14.73 16.82 6.94
N SER A 69 15.82 17.20 6.29
CA SER A 69 16.38 18.55 6.37
C SER A 69 15.39 19.60 5.89
N ASN A 70 15.65 20.86 6.23
CA ASN A 70 14.85 21.99 5.78
C ASN A 70 14.81 22.08 4.25
N PHE A 71 13.61 22.23 3.67
CA PHE A 71 13.36 22.27 2.22
C PHE A 71 13.80 21.01 1.46
N ASP A 72 13.92 19.89 2.17
CA ASP A 72 14.29 18.60 1.60
C ASP A 72 13.10 17.63 1.57
N LYS A 73 13.29 16.48 0.93
CA LYS A 73 12.30 15.41 0.86
C LYS A 73 12.91 14.04 1.07
N ILE A 74 12.11 13.13 1.57
CA ILE A 74 12.45 11.71 1.67
C ILE A 74 11.34 10.88 1.03
N THR A 75 11.74 9.77 0.41
CA THR A 75 10.85 8.79 -0.18
C THR A 75 11.07 7.44 0.48
N MET A 76 10.00 6.80 0.89
CA MET A 76 9.99 5.43 1.39
C MET A 76 9.23 4.58 0.38
N ASP A 77 9.90 3.57 -0.14
CA ASP A 77 9.35 2.62 -1.08
C ASP A 77 9.30 1.24 -0.40
N TRP A 78 8.18 0.54 -0.52
CA TRP A 78 8.06 -0.84 -0.06
C TRP A 78 7.16 -1.64 -1.01
N THR A 79 7.34 -2.95 -0.98
CA THR A 79 6.58 -3.88 -1.80
C THR A 79 5.93 -4.91 -0.89
N LEU A 80 4.67 -5.23 -1.15
CA LEU A 80 3.96 -6.32 -0.49
C LEU A 80 3.75 -7.45 -1.49
N SER A 81 4.47 -8.54 -1.29
CA SER A 81 4.43 -9.72 -2.14
C SER A 81 3.46 -10.78 -1.62
N ALA A 82 2.98 -11.64 -2.52
CA ALA A 82 2.23 -12.85 -2.19
C ALA A 82 2.88 -13.67 -1.09
N GLN A 83 4.21 -13.84 -1.17
CA GLN A 83 4.98 -14.65 -0.22
C GLN A 83 4.98 -14.05 1.19
N GLU A 84 5.01 -12.73 1.32
CA GLU A 84 4.93 -12.06 2.63
C GLU A 84 3.54 -12.20 3.23
N LEU A 85 2.50 -12.11 2.39
CA LEU A 85 1.12 -12.37 2.80
C LEU A 85 0.94 -13.82 3.27
N GLU A 86 1.44 -14.79 2.51
CA GLU A 86 1.37 -16.22 2.83
C GLU A 86 2.16 -16.56 4.10
N ARG A 87 3.36 -16.02 4.27
CA ARG A 87 4.17 -16.19 5.50
C ARG A 87 3.46 -15.66 6.74
N ALA A 88 2.66 -14.61 6.57
CA ALA A 88 1.83 -14.05 7.63
C ALA A 88 0.49 -14.80 7.82
N GLY A 89 0.27 -15.90 7.08
CA GLY A 89 -0.97 -16.68 7.14
C GLY A 89 -2.18 -15.94 6.56
N LEU A 90 -1.96 -15.00 5.66
CA LEU A 90 -3.02 -14.26 4.99
C LEU A 90 -3.48 -15.01 3.75
N GLU A 91 -4.74 -14.80 3.40
CA GLU A 91 -5.42 -15.42 2.27
C GLU A 91 -5.98 -14.36 1.33
N ILE A 92 -6.49 -14.79 0.17
CA ILE A 92 -7.24 -13.94 -0.76
C ILE A 92 -8.37 -13.21 -0.01
N GLY A 93 -8.47 -11.90 -0.19
CA GLY A 93 -9.44 -11.09 0.50
C GLY A 93 -9.06 -9.61 0.56
N GLN A 94 -9.79 -8.88 1.41
CA GLN A 94 -9.61 -7.45 1.59
C GLN A 94 -8.77 -7.15 2.82
N TYR A 95 -7.78 -6.29 2.64
CA TYR A 95 -6.87 -5.81 3.69
C TYR A 95 -6.81 -4.29 3.68
N THR A 96 -6.28 -3.70 4.74
CA THR A 96 -6.07 -2.26 4.82
C THR A 96 -4.63 -1.97 5.23
N VAL A 97 -3.90 -1.23 4.43
CA VAL A 97 -2.61 -0.67 4.82
C VAL A 97 -2.85 0.64 5.56
N LYS A 98 -2.37 0.71 6.79
CA LYS A 98 -2.40 1.91 7.62
C LYS A 98 -1.00 2.45 7.79
N ILE A 99 -0.90 3.78 7.77
CA ILE A 99 0.38 4.47 7.85
C ILE A 99 0.27 5.52 8.92
N ARG A 100 1.23 5.50 9.85
CA ARG A 100 1.30 6.41 10.98
C ARG A 100 2.58 7.21 10.89
N ARG A 101 2.47 8.51 11.14
CA ARG A 101 3.58 9.44 11.22
C ARG A 101 3.55 10.12 12.58
N GLY A 102 4.41 9.66 13.49
CA GLY A 102 4.35 10.02 14.90
C GLY A 102 2.97 9.67 15.47
N GLU A 103 2.25 10.67 15.94
CA GLU A 103 0.91 10.49 16.54
C GLU A 103 -0.23 10.52 15.51
N VAL A 104 0.05 10.84 14.24
CA VAL A 104 -0.97 11.05 13.21
C VAL A 104 -1.11 9.78 12.34
N GLU A 105 -2.32 9.22 12.27
CA GLU A 105 -2.68 8.24 11.23
C GLU A 105 -3.05 8.98 9.94
N LEU A 106 -2.46 8.57 8.81
CA LEU A 106 -2.64 9.25 7.54
C LEU A 106 -3.84 8.69 6.78
N GLY A 107 -4.87 9.53 6.62
CA GLY A 107 -6.08 9.22 5.85
C GLY A 107 -6.91 8.08 6.43
N TRP A 108 -7.67 7.40 5.57
CA TRP A 108 -8.52 6.25 5.92
C TRP A 108 -7.82 4.88 5.69
N GLY A 109 -6.52 4.91 5.36
CA GLY A 109 -5.77 3.75 4.90
C GLY A 109 -6.02 3.39 3.44
N ILE A 110 -5.23 2.43 2.94
CA ILE A 110 -5.30 1.91 1.57
C ILE A 110 -5.93 0.53 1.63
N VAL A 111 -7.07 0.37 0.97
CA VAL A 111 -7.77 -0.91 0.88
C VAL A 111 -7.15 -1.75 -0.24
N LEU A 112 -6.59 -2.90 0.12
CA LEU A 112 -6.06 -3.88 -0.83
C LEU A 112 -7.10 -4.98 -1.03
N GLY A 113 -7.54 -5.18 -2.26
CA GLY A 113 -8.36 -6.32 -2.66
C GLY A 113 -7.52 -7.30 -3.44
N PHE A 114 -7.16 -8.43 -2.82
CA PHE A 114 -6.54 -9.53 -3.55
C PHE A 114 -7.59 -10.46 -4.13
N TYR A 115 -7.40 -10.87 -5.39
CA TYR A 115 -8.27 -11.84 -6.07
C TYR A 115 -7.46 -13.01 -6.67
N SER A 116 -8.12 -14.15 -6.85
CA SER A 116 -7.49 -15.34 -7.43
C SER A 116 -6.97 -15.05 -8.84
N PRO A 117 -5.81 -15.63 -9.23
CA PRO A 117 -5.41 -15.65 -10.62
C PRO A 117 -6.54 -16.30 -11.43
N GLN A 118 -7.13 -15.57 -12.39
CA GLN A 118 -7.98 -16.24 -13.37
C GLN A 118 -7.07 -17.12 -14.23
N GLU A 119 -7.27 -18.44 -14.21
CA GLU A 119 -6.71 -19.29 -15.26
C GLU A 119 -7.20 -18.75 -16.61
N PRO A 120 -6.32 -18.58 -17.61
CA PRO A 120 -6.78 -18.23 -18.95
C PRO A 120 -7.71 -19.34 -19.40
N GLY A 121 -9.00 -19.01 -19.58
CA GLY A 121 -9.99 -19.95 -20.08
C GLY A 121 -9.58 -20.36 -21.49
N TYR A 122 -8.87 -21.48 -21.63
CA TYR A 122 -8.63 -22.08 -22.92
C TYR A 122 -10.01 -22.41 -23.53
N PRO A 123 -10.35 -21.90 -24.72
CA PRO A 123 -11.56 -22.32 -25.39
C PRO A 123 -11.49 -23.83 -25.58
N LYS A 124 -12.50 -24.54 -25.08
CA LYS A 124 -12.66 -25.98 -25.28
C LYS A 124 -12.53 -26.25 -26.78
N PRO A 125 -11.63 -27.14 -27.25
CA PRO A 125 -11.50 -27.42 -28.67
C PRO A 125 -12.87 -27.77 -29.24
N LEU A 126 -13.30 -27.05 -30.28
CA LEU A 126 -14.53 -27.39 -30.97
C LEU A 126 -14.41 -28.84 -31.46
N PRO A 127 -15.45 -29.68 -31.29
CA PRO A 127 -15.42 -31.02 -31.87
C PRO A 127 -15.16 -30.91 -33.37
N PRO A 128 -14.34 -31.80 -33.96
CA PRO A 128 -14.07 -31.77 -35.39
C PRO A 128 -15.39 -31.89 -36.16
N PRO A 129 -15.54 -31.20 -37.31
CA PRO A 129 -16.76 -31.28 -38.11
C PRO A 129 -17.01 -32.74 -38.55
N PRO A 130 -18.28 -33.19 -38.58
CA PRO A 130 -18.61 -34.53 -39.05
C PRO A 130 -18.18 -34.70 -40.52
N ARG A 131 -17.65 -35.88 -40.85
CA ARG A 131 -17.29 -36.28 -42.23
C ARG A 131 -18.51 -36.56 -43.07
#